data_AF-A0A7X2IFL3-F1
#
_entry.id   AF-A0A7X2IFL3-F1
#
_cell.length_a   1.000
_cell.length_b   1.000
_cell.length_c   1.000
_cell.angle_alpha   90.00
_cell.angle_beta   90.00
_cell.angle_gamma   90.00
#
_symmetry.space_group_name_H-M   'P 1'
#
loop_
_entity.id
_entity.type
_entity.pdbx_description
1 polymer ?
#
loop_
_entity_poly.entity_id
_entity_poly.type
_entity_poly.pdbx_seq_one_letter_code
_entity_poly.pdbx_strand_id
1 'polypeptide(L)'
;MDDEMLKDFVVEALELATNVEEHLLTLERHPDDLEILNAVFRAFHTIKGGAGFVNLPAMVSACHLTENLFDALRTGKAPVTPLAIEAALQASGFVADQLNELSNGAAPDSLASMPAELKDILTQAIEGKSEAPAPAAAAPAPAAAAPAAAPVAAAPAAAASVDGSASVMKNGELDWPALYQALVPGAAVAAPAAAESSASAAPAAPAAAPAAAPAAAADGEPKAAAPVQQNRRATDSPGGAKEESIRIDAVKLDALLEVAGESVQAANQAAVLLEKLQQFKFEGTAAALMSTLAETLGRASRYSSELQRATLSTRMQPVGRLFQKFPRLVRELAKDLGKDVDLVITGAETEVDRVVVDSLYDPLVHMLRNSLDHGIEVDRAAAGKPNKATISLNAWQAGSSVMIEVFDDGKGMDPDMLRSKALAKGLINEHQALTADEALQLVFLPGFSTKEVASSVSGRGVGMDVVKTAVEKHRGTIRIESTIGKGTKFSIRLPIELSIIPTMLVRCAGAPLALPMAVVERVVELPETFDEVGGAPVLRDQGRPLPVNSLAGVLGYEPGNERVGIVMAVPHPYILGVESVEGTADLVIKPLTAIHTAGITGTARSAEGELVLVVGLSFLLDGCRDLERTAVA
;
A
#
# COMPACT_ATOMS: atom_id res chain seq x y z
N MET A 1 -33.96 -21.87 -3.13
CA MET A 1 -32.84 -21.17 -2.48
C MET A 1 -32.43 -20.09 -3.47
N ASP A 2 -32.50 -18.82 -3.09
CA ASP A 2 -32.20 -17.75 -4.04
C ASP A 2 -30.68 -17.70 -4.24
N ASP A 3 -30.25 -18.12 -5.44
CA ASP A 3 -28.84 -18.20 -5.87
C ASP A 3 -28.10 -16.86 -5.73
N GLU A 4 -28.85 -15.75 -5.71
CA GLU A 4 -28.35 -14.39 -5.47
C GLU A 4 -27.95 -14.17 -4.00
N MET A 5 -28.76 -14.64 -3.03
CA MET A 5 -28.44 -14.51 -1.61
C MET A 5 -27.24 -15.37 -1.20
N LEU A 6 -27.08 -16.54 -1.81
CA LEU A 6 -25.91 -17.39 -1.57
C LEU A 6 -24.64 -16.71 -2.07
N LYS A 7 -24.67 -16.06 -3.24
CA LYS A 7 -23.51 -15.33 -3.80
C LYS A 7 -23.13 -14.14 -2.95
N ASP A 8 -24.10 -13.34 -2.52
CA ASP A 8 -23.84 -12.18 -1.64
C ASP A 8 -23.23 -12.64 -0.32
N PHE A 9 -23.77 -13.71 0.28
CA PHE A 9 -23.23 -14.31 1.49
C PHE A 9 -21.79 -14.82 1.30
N VAL A 10 -21.48 -15.51 0.20
CA VAL A 10 -20.14 -16.05 -0.05
C VAL A 10 -19.10 -14.94 -0.17
N VAL A 11 -19.44 -13.84 -0.85
CA VAL A 11 -18.52 -12.68 -1.00
C VAL A 11 -18.25 -12.03 0.36
N GLU A 12 -19.30 -11.75 1.15
CA GLU A 12 -19.14 -11.14 2.48
C GLU A 12 -18.39 -12.06 3.45
N ALA A 13 -18.70 -13.36 3.44
CA ALA A 13 -18.08 -14.32 4.34
C ALA A 13 -16.59 -14.59 4.02
N LEU A 14 -16.18 -14.53 2.74
CA LEU A 14 -14.77 -14.64 2.35
C LEU A 14 -13.95 -13.45 2.84
N GLU A 15 -14.50 -12.24 2.76
CA GLU A 15 -13.84 -11.04 3.30
C GLU A 15 -13.68 -11.14 4.81
N LEU A 16 -14.72 -11.58 5.52
CA LEU A 16 -14.67 -11.80 6.96
C LEU A 16 -13.67 -12.89 7.36
N ALA A 17 -13.61 -14.01 6.64
CA ALA A 17 -12.65 -15.09 6.91
C ALA A 17 -11.20 -14.63 6.71
N THR A 18 -10.92 -13.86 5.66
CA THR A 18 -9.57 -13.31 5.40
C THR A 18 -9.13 -12.36 6.51
N ASN A 19 -10.02 -11.47 6.96
CA ASN A 19 -9.74 -10.55 8.06
C ASN A 19 -9.52 -11.28 9.39
N VAL A 20 -10.22 -12.39 9.62
CA VAL A 20 -10.03 -13.22 10.83
C VAL A 20 -8.62 -13.80 10.88
N GLU A 21 -8.05 -14.29 9.78
CA GLU A 21 -6.69 -14.85 9.77
C GLU A 21 -5.63 -13.80 10.15
N GLU A 22 -5.73 -12.58 9.63
CA GLU A 22 -4.83 -11.48 10.00
C GLU A 22 -4.93 -11.13 11.49
N HIS A 23 -6.16 -11.12 12.03
CA HIS A 23 -6.40 -10.90 13.45
C HIS A 23 -5.85 -12.03 14.33
N LEU A 24 -5.96 -13.30 13.90
CA LEU A 24 -5.41 -14.45 14.63
C LEU A 24 -3.88 -14.41 14.69
N LEU A 25 -3.21 -14.02 13.59
CA LEU A 25 -1.75 -13.85 13.58
C LEU A 25 -1.29 -12.69 14.48
N THR A 26 -2.09 -11.63 14.58
CA THR A 26 -1.80 -10.53 15.50
C THR A 26 -1.98 -10.95 16.95
N LEU A 27 -3.03 -11.74 17.23
CA LEU A 27 -3.33 -12.29 18.55
C LEU A 27 -2.23 -13.24 19.05
N GLU A 28 -1.51 -13.92 18.15
CA GLU A 28 -0.33 -14.72 18.50
C GLU A 28 0.80 -13.89 19.12
N ARG A 29 0.97 -12.65 18.66
CA ARG A 29 1.98 -11.72 19.19
C ARG A 29 1.47 -10.91 20.39
N HIS A 30 0.16 -10.69 20.45
CA HIS A 30 -0.51 -9.88 21.46
C HIS A 30 -1.72 -10.63 22.06
N PRO A 31 -1.49 -11.66 22.90
CA PRO A 31 -2.54 -12.55 23.40
C PRO A 31 -3.57 -11.89 24.33
N ASP A 32 -3.23 -10.77 24.95
CA ASP A 32 -4.11 -10.05 25.88
C ASP A 32 -4.97 -8.96 25.19
N ASP A 33 -4.91 -8.86 23.86
CA ASP A 33 -5.66 -7.85 23.12
C ASP A 33 -7.16 -8.20 23.04
N LEU A 34 -7.91 -7.65 23.99
CA LEU A 34 -9.36 -7.80 24.09
C LEU A 34 -10.10 -7.23 22.87
N GLU A 35 -9.57 -6.24 22.16
CA GLU A 35 -10.23 -5.69 20.98
C GLU A 35 -10.20 -6.69 19.84
N ILE A 36 -9.05 -7.33 19.62
CA ILE A 36 -8.86 -8.39 18.62
C ILE A 36 -9.69 -9.62 18.96
N LEU A 37 -9.69 -10.07 20.22
CA LEU A 37 -10.54 -11.18 20.67
C LEU A 37 -12.03 -10.92 20.38
N ASN A 38 -12.51 -9.70 20.63
CA ASN A 38 -13.90 -9.33 20.34
C ASN A 38 -14.17 -9.18 18.83
N ALA A 39 -13.20 -8.74 18.04
CA ALA A 39 -13.32 -8.65 16.59
C ALA A 39 -13.46 -10.03 15.95
N VAL A 40 -12.60 -10.98 16.32
CA VAL A 40 -12.67 -12.37 15.84
C VAL A 40 -13.98 -13.05 16.26
N PHE A 41 -14.41 -12.87 17.51
CA PHE A 41 -15.71 -13.37 17.98
C PHE A 41 -16.88 -12.85 17.13
N ARG A 42 -16.92 -11.54 16.84
CA ARG A 42 -17.98 -10.93 16.02
C ARG A 42 -17.96 -11.47 14.59
N ALA A 43 -16.79 -11.64 13.99
CA ALA A 43 -16.66 -12.17 12.63
C ALA A 43 -17.25 -13.59 12.51
N PHE A 44 -16.86 -14.51 13.40
CA PHE A 44 -17.46 -15.86 13.42
C PHE A 44 -18.96 -15.84 13.72
N HIS A 45 -19.42 -14.92 14.57
CA HIS A 45 -20.86 -14.74 14.84
C HIS A 45 -21.66 -14.32 13.60
N THR A 46 -21.12 -13.39 12.83
CA THR A 46 -21.73 -12.94 11.56
C THR A 46 -21.71 -14.06 10.53
N ILE A 47 -20.57 -14.76 10.36
CA ILE A 47 -20.46 -15.88 9.42
C ILE A 47 -21.44 -17.00 9.78
N LYS A 48 -21.57 -17.36 11.06
CA LYS A 48 -22.54 -18.36 11.53
C LYS A 48 -23.98 -17.94 11.20
N GLY A 49 -24.32 -16.67 11.42
CA GLY A 49 -25.64 -16.12 11.13
C GLY A 49 -26.00 -16.25 9.65
N GLY A 50 -25.09 -15.84 8.76
CA GLY A 50 -25.26 -16.01 7.32
C GLY A 50 -25.31 -17.48 6.90
N ALA A 51 -24.39 -18.30 7.39
CA ALA A 51 -24.32 -19.74 7.12
C ALA A 51 -25.61 -20.47 7.52
N GLY A 52 -26.21 -20.10 8.65
CA GLY A 52 -27.49 -20.65 9.10
C GLY A 52 -28.65 -20.25 8.20
N PHE A 53 -28.66 -19.02 7.70
CA PHE A 53 -29.67 -18.52 6.79
C PHE A 53 -29.60 -19.21 5.41
N VAL A 54 -28.39 -19.48 4.92
CA VAL A 54 -28.15 -20.24 3.69
C VAL A 54 -27.96 -21.76 3.94
N ASN A 55 -28.43 -22.28 5.07
CA ASN A 55 -28.47 -23.72 5.39
C ASN A 55 -27.15 -24.50 5.15
N LEU A 56 -26.03 -24.00 5.69
CA LEU A 56 -24.70 -24.62 5.61
C LEU A 56 -24.28 -25.22 6.97
N PRO A 57 -24.75 -26.43 7.32
CA PRO A 57 -24.67 -26.96 8.69
C PRO A 57 -23.24 -27.23 9.17
N ALA A 58 -22.32 -27.62 8.29
CA ALA A 58 -20.92 -27.86 8.64
C ALA A 58 -20.21 -26.55 9.05
N MET A 59 -20.45 -25.47 8.31
CA MET A 59 -19.91 -24.14 8.61
C MET A 59 -20.53 -23.55 9.87
N VAL A 60 -21.84 -23.71 10.08
CA VAL A 60 -22.50 -23.31 11.34
C VAL A 60 -21.87 -24.02 12.53
N SER A 61 -21.57 -25.31 12.41
CA SER A 61 -20.95 -26.10 13.48
C SER A 61 -19.53 -25.62 13.81
N ALA A 62 -18.70 -25.37 12.79
CA ALA A 62 -17.35 -24.84 12.95
C ALA A 62 -17.38 -23.46 13.62
N CYS A 63 -18.16 -22.52 13.07
CA CYS A 63 -18.26 -21.16 13.61
C CYS A 63 -18.80 -21.15 15.06
N HIS A 64 -19.76 -22.00 15.38
CA HIS A 64 -20.30 -22.11 16.73
C HIS A 64 -19.26 -22.59 17.75
N LEU A 65 -18.43 -23.58 17.41
CA LEU A 65 -17.37 -24.05 18.29
C LEU A 65 -16.27 -22.98 18.45
N THR A 66 -15.90 -22.30 17.37
CA THR A 66 -14.93 -21.20 17.43
C THR A 66 -15.47 -20.00 18.23
N GLU A 67 -16.76 -19.67 18.13
CA GLU A 67 -17.40 -18.66 18.98
C GLU A 67 -17.31 -19.04 20.46
N ASN A 68 -17.53 -20.30 20.83
CA ASN A 68 -17.41 -20.76 22.22
C ASN A 68 -15.97 -20.65 22.73
N LEU A 69 -14.98 -20.95 21.88
CA LEU A 69 -13.57 -20.72 22.18
C LEU A 69 -13.31 -19.25 22.47
N PHE A 70 -13.68 -18.35 21.55
CA PHE A 70 -13.46 -16.92 21.72
C PHE A 70 -14.29 -16.29 22.85
N ASP A 71 -15.45 -16.86 23.20
CA ASP A 71 -16.19 -16.48 24.40
C ASP A 71 -15.40 -16.83 25.67
N ALA A 72 -14.80 -18.02 25.74
CA ALA A 72 -13.95 -18.41 26.85
C ALA A 72 -12.69 -17.54 26.96
N LEU A 73 -12.04 -17.22 25.84
CA LEU A 73 -10.84 -16.37 25.78
C LEU A 73 -11.15 -14.94 26.23
N ARG A 74 -12.18 -14.29 25.64
CA ARG A 74 -12.51 -12.89 25.94
C ARG A 74 -13.06 -12.66 27.35
N THR A 75 -13.66 -13.69 27.96
CA THR A 75 -14.18 -13.63 29.33
C THR A 75 -13.14 -14.03 30.38
N GLY A 76 -11.92 -14.39 29.95
CA GLY A 76 -10.83 -14.82 30.83
C GLY A 76 -11.06 -16.20 31.46
N LYS A 77 -12.00 -17.00 30.95
CA LYS A 77 -12.24 -18.37 31.41
C LYS A 77 -11.16 -19.34 30.91
N ALA A 78 -10.51 -19.02 29.79
CA ALA A 78 -9.35 -19.73 29.25
C ALA A 78 -8.30 -18.71 28.78
N PRO A 79 -7.00 -18.99 28.94
CA PRO A 79 -5.95 -18.14 28.38
C PRO A 79 -5.80 -18.36 26.87
N VAL A 80 -5.32 -17.34 26.15
CA VAL A 80 -4.91 -17.48 24.74
C VAL A 80 -3.65 -18.35 24.71
N THR A 81 -3.77 -19.55 24.15
CA THR A 81 -2.67 -20.52 24.02
C THR A 81 -2.34 -20.74 22.54
N PRO A 82 -1.14 -21.24 22.20
CA PRO A 82 -0.82 -21.65 20.83
C PRO A 82 -1.85 -22.63 20.26
N LEU A 83 -2.33 -23.58 21.09
CA LEU A 83 -3.39 -24.52 20.71
C LEU A 83 -4.70 -23.81 20.35
N ALA A 84 -5.09 -22.76 21.09
CA ALA A 84 -6.29 -21.99 20.79
C ALA A 84 -6.18 -21.22 19.48
N ILE A 85 -5.00 -20.66 19.18
CA ILE A 85 -4.73 -19.95 17.93
C ILE A 85 -4.73 -20.94 16.75
N GLU A 86 -4.05 -22.08 16.91
CA GLU A 86 -4.03 -23.14 15.90
C GLU A 86 -5.44 -23.66 15.60
N ALA A 87 -6.23 -23.96 16.63
CA ALA A 87 -7.61 -24.41 16.47
C ALA A 87 -8.48 -23.37 15.73
N ALA A 88 -8.27 -22.08 16.02
CA ALA A 88 -8.98 -21.00 15.35
C ALA A 88 -8.56 -20.81 13.89
N LEU A 89 -7.26 -20.94 13.58
CA LEU A 89 -6.74 -20.88 12.22
C LEU A 89 -7.26 -22.06 11.38
N GLN A 90 -7.25 -23.28 11.92
CA GLN A 90 -7.81 -24.44 11.23
C GLN A 90 -9.33 -24.29 11.00
N ALA A 91 -10.05 -23.69 11.95
CA ALA A 91 -11.47 -23.40 11.78
C ALA A 91 -11.73 -22.33 10.70
N SER A 92 -10.91 -21.28 10.66
CA SER A 92 -10.98 -20.24 9.62
C SER A 92 -10.70 -20.83 8.23
N GLY A 93 -9.64 -21.65 8.11
CA GLY A 93 -9.30 -22.33 6.87
C GLY A 93 -10.41 -23.25 6.38
N PHE A 94 -11.00 -24.07 7.27
CA PHE A 94 -12.15 -24.90 6.91
C PHE A 94 -13.35 -24.07 6.40
N VAL A 95 -13.63 -22.92 7.03
CA VAL A 95 -14.69 -22.01 6.58
C VAL A 95 -14.35 -21.43 5.21
N ALA A 96 -13.11 -20.96 5.00
CA ALA A 96 -12.66 -20.42 3.72
C ALA A 96 -12.72 -21.45 2.58
N ASP A 97 -12.32 -22.69 2.84
CA ASP A 97 -12.39 -23.79 1.88
C ASP A 97 -13.83 -24.06 1.42
N GLN A 98 -14.78 -24.14 2.38
CA GLN A 98 -16.20 -24.35 2.08
C GLN A 98 -16.80 -23.18 1.27
N LEU A 99 -16.40 -21.94 1.58
CA LEU A 99 -16.82 -20.76 0.84
C LEU A 99 -16.24 -20.73 -0.58
N ASN A 100 -14.98 -21.14 -0.75
CA ASN A 100 -14.33 -21.25 -2.05
C ASN A 100 -14.97 -22.34 -2.92
N GLU A 101 -15.36 -23.49 -2.35
CA GLU A 101 -16.11 -24.52 -3.07
C GLU A 101 -17.46 -23.99 -3.57
N LEU A 102 -18.20 -23.27 -2.73
CA LEU A 102 -19.46 -22.62 -3.12
C LEU A 102 -19.25 -21.56 -4.21
N SER A 103 -18.18 -20.75 -4.11
CA SER A 103 -17.79 -19.76 -5.12
C SER A 103 -17.50 -20.41 -6.48
N ASN A 104 -16.91 -21.61 -6.46
CA ASN A 104 -16.63 -22.42 -7.65
C ASN A 104 -17.85 -23.20 -8.17
N GLY A 105 -19.03 -22.99 -7.58
CA GLY A 105 -20.30 -23.56 -8.04
C GLY A 105 -20.63 -24.93 -7.46
N ALA A 106 -19.97 -25.36 -6.38
CA ALA A 106 -20.40 -26.55 -5.64
C ALA A 106 -21.79 -26.34 -5.02
N ALA A 107 -22.58 -27.41 -4.93
CA ALA A 107 -23.87 -27.36 -4.26
C ALA A 107 -23.67 -27.38 -2.73
N PRO A 108 -24.51 -26.69 -1.93
CA PRO A 108 -24.46 -26.75 -0.47
C PRO A 108 -24.43 -28.16 0.12
N ASP A 109 -25.15 -29.09 -0.51
CA ASP A 109 -25.25 -30.50 -0.07
C ASP A 109 -24.01 -31.35 -0.42
N SER A 110 -23.15 -30.87 -1.32
CA SER A 110 -21.92 -31.57 -1.71
C SER A 110 -20.70 -31.20 -0.87
N LEU A 111 -20.84 -30.21 0.01
CA LEU A 111 -19.75 -29.73 0.85
C LEU A 111 -19.33 -30.77 1.89
N ALA A 112 -18.04 -30.75 2.23
CA ALA A 112 -17.49 -31.64 3.24
C ALA A 112 -18.12 -31.37 4.62
N SER A 113 -18.30 -32.44 5.40
CA SER A 113 -18.60 -32.31 6.82
C SER A 113 -17.38 -31.83 7.59
N MET A 114 -17.61 -31.18 8.73
CA MET A 114 -16.53 -30.73 9.62
C MET A 114 -15.63 -31.93 10.03
N PRO A 115 -14.31 -31.84 9.82
CA PRO A 115 -13.38 -32.90 10.22
C PRO A 115 -13.46 -33.20 11.74
N ALA A 116 -13.39 -34.48 12.11
CA ALA A 116 -13.42 -34.88 13.52
C ALA A 116 -12.24 -34.30 14.31
N GLU A 117 -11.05 -34.27 13.69
CA GLU A 117 -9.82 -33.70 14.27
C GLU A 117 -9.99 -32.20 14.61
N LEU A 118 -10.63 -31.43 13.73
CA LEU A 118 -10.93 -30.02 13.97
C LEU A 118 -11.91 -29.81 15.13
N LYS A 119 -12.91 -30.68 15.24
CA LYS A 119 -13.84 -30.65 16.37
C LYS A 119 -13.13 -30.96 17.68
N ASP A 120 -12.21 -31.93 17.67
CA ASP A 120 -11.46 -32.35 18.85
C ASP A 120 -10.49 -31.25 19.30
N ILE A 121 -9.73 -30.62 18.38
CA ILE A 121 -8.79 -29.54 18.73
C ILE A 121 -9.52 -28.30 19.27
N LEU A 122 -10.66 -27.91 18.69
CA LEU A 122 -11.49 -26.82 19.20
C LEU A 122 -12.04 -27.13 20.58
N THR A 123 -12.47 -28.38 20.82
CA THR A 123 -13.00 -28.79 22.13
C THR A 123 -11.88 -28.78 23.20
N GLN A 124 -10.69 -29.28 22.86
CA GLN A 124 -9.53 -29.26 23.76
C GLN A 124 -9.08 -27.83 24.10
N ALA A 125 -9.10 -26.93 23.10
CA ALA A 125 -8.81 -25.52 23.28
C ALA A 125 -9.83 -24.83 24.20
N ILE A 126 -11.13 -25.12 24.06
CA ILE A 126 -12.19 -24.59 24.93
C ILE A 126 -12.04 -25.08 26.37
N GLU A 127 -11.67 -26.35 26.57
CA GLU A 127 -11.44 -26.94 27.89
C GLU A 127 -10.14 -26.46 28.57
N GLY A 128 -9.31 -25.67 27.87
CA GLY A 128 -8.04 -25.17 28.39
C GLY A 128 -7.00 -26.27 28.67
N LYS A 129 -7.17 -27.45 28.06
CA LYS A 129 -6.23 -28.57 28.22
C LYS A 129 -5.01 -28.34 27.32
N SER A 130 -3.98 -27.72 27.88
CA SER A 130 -2.66 -27.67 27.25
C SER A 130 -1.97 -29.02 27.46
N GLU A 131 -1.78 -29.79 26.39
CA GLU A 131 -0.80 -30.86 26.37
C GLU A 131 0.57 -30.24 26.03
N ALA A 132 1.27 -29.75 27.06
CA ALA A 132 2.70 -29.42 27.00
C ALA A 132 3.36 -29.80 28.34
N PRO A 133 4.62 -30.29 28.35
CA PRO A 133 5.28 -30.76 29.57
C PRO A 133 5.43 -29.62 30.58
N ALA A 134 5.01 -29.88 31.82
CA ALA A 134 4.94 -28.91 32.90
C ALA A 134 6.28 -28.17 33.14
N PRO A 135 6.27 -26.82 33.24
CA PRO A 135 7.19 -26.10 34.10
C PRO A 135 6.73 -26.32 35.55
N ALA A 136 7.59 -26.94 36.35
CA ALA A 136 7.32 -27.16 37.77
C ALA A 136 7.11 -25.81 38.49
N ALA A 137 5.87 -25.63 38.98
CA ALA A 137 5.46 -24.52 39.81
C ALA A 137 6.17 -24.54 41.18
N ALA A 138 6.50 -23.34 41.63
CA ALA A 138 7.04 -23.05 42.95
C ALA A 138 6.02 -23.32 44.08
N ALA A 139 6.52 -23.81 45.21
CA ALA A 139 5.92 -23.70 46.54
C ALA A 139 7.08 -23.69 47.59
N PRO A 140 6.88 -23.18 48.82
CA PRO A 140 7.55 -21.96 49.31
C PRO A 140 8.67 -22.22 50.32
N ALA A 141 9.45 -21.17 50.60
CA ALA A 141 10.55 -21.15 51.57
C ALA A 141 10.09 -21.43 53.02
N PRO A 142 10.95 -22.10 53.81
CA PRO A 142 11.31 -21.57 55.13
C PRO A 142 12.82 -21.48 55.35
N ALA A 143 13.17 -20.64 56.32
CA ALA A 143 14.48 -20.05 56.57
C ALA A 143 15.57 -20.96 57.17
N ALA A 144 16.82 -20.56 56.88
CA ALA A 144 18.06 -20.61 57.69
C ALA A 144 18.58 -21.96 58.24
N ALA A 145 19.74 -22.41 57.72
CA ALA A 145 20.88 -22.91 58.51
C ALA A 145 22.16 -23.07 57.65
N ALA A 146 23.30 -22.91 58.32
CA ALA A 146 24.68 -22.77 57.83
C ALA A 146 25.36 -24.10 57.37
N PRO A 147 26.63 -24.07 56.90
CA PRO A 147 27.23 -24.98 55.91
C PRO A 147 28.04 -26.16 56.49
N ALA A 148 28.21 -27.23 55.69
CA ALA A 148 29.29 -28.26 55.69
C ALA A 148 28.78 -29.53 54.96
N ALA A 149 29.52 -30.43 54.31
CA ALA A 149 30.86 -30.51 53.73
C ALA A 149 30.96 -31.90 53.04
N ALA A 150 31.43 -31.98 51.77
CA ALA A 150 32.15 -33.09 51.09
C ALA A 150 31.54 -34.53 51.05
N PRO A 151 32.02 -35.52 50.24
CA PRO A 151 33.19 -35.57 49.33
C PRO A 151 32.91 -36.05 47.87
N VAL A 152 33.68 -35.63 46.86
CA VAL A 152 34.91 -36.20 46.23
C VAL A 152 34.78 -37.59 45.54
N ALA A 153 35.27 -37.62 44.30
CA ALA A 153 35.75 -38.75 43.45
C ALA A 153 34.73 -39.46 42.54
N ALA A 154 34.99 -39.78 41.27
CA ALA A 154 36.10 -39.50 40.34
C ALA A 154 35.68 -39.92 38.90
N ALA A 155 36.16 -39.15 37.90
CA ALA A 155 36.80 -39.51 36.61
C ALA A 155 36.39 -40.81 35.84
N PRO A 156 36.50 -40.85 34.48
CA PRO A 156 37.50 -40.11 33.71
C PRO A 156 37.06 -39.43 32.42
N ALA A 157 37.94 -38.51 32.03
CA ALA A 157 38.06 -37.94 30.71
C ALA A 157 38.55 -38.97 29.67
N ALA A 158 38.09 -38.82 28.45
CA ALA A 158 38.90 -39.05 27.26
C ALA A 158 38.45 -38.06 26.18
N ALA A 159 39.39 -37.21 25.78
CA ALA A 159 39.26 -36.24 24.72
C ALA A 159 39.22 -36.92 23.34
N ALA A 160 38.44 -36.35 22.42
CA ALA A 160 38.77 -36.33 21.01
C ALA A 160 38.31 -34.98 20.44
N SER A 161 39.28 -34.19 20.00
CA SER A 161 39.15 -32.97 19.21
C SER A 161 38.47 -33.22 17.87
N VAL A 162 37.64 -32.28 17.42
CA VAL A 162 37.42 -32.06 15.98
C VAL A 162 37.43 -30.55 15.73
N ASP A 163 38.51 -30.10 15.10
CA ASP A 163 38.58 -28.88 14.29
C ASP A 163 37.45 -28.87 13.24
N GLY A 164 36.92 -27.69 12.92
CA GLY A 164 36.10 -27.56 11.73
C GLY A 164 35.31 -26.26 11.68
N SER A 165 35.97 -25.16 11.32
CA SER A 165 35.30 -24.04 10.69
C SER A 165 34.46 -24.57 9.52
N ALA A 166 33.14 -24.43 9.59
CA ALA A 166 32.31 -24.63 8.41
C ALA A 166 32.69 -23.55 7.40
N SER A 167 33.47 -23.94 6.39
CA SER A 167 33.86 -23.05 5.30
C SER A 167 32.61 -22.60 4.57
N VAL A 168 32.37 -21.29 4.56
CA VAL A 168 31.29 -20.61 3.80
C VAL A 168 31.50 -20.72 2.27
N MET A 169 32.69 -21.14 1.87
CA MET A 169 33.10 -21.31 0.47
C MET A 169 33.34 -22.78 0.17
N LYS A 170 32.77 -23.28 -0.93
CA LYS A 170 33.11 -24.57 -1.52
C LYS A 170 33.44 -24.34 -2.99
N ASN A 171 34.67 -24.67 -3.39
CA ASN A 171 35.18 -24.47 -4.75
C ASN A 171 35.13 -23.02 -5.29
N GLY A 172 35.23 -22.01 -4.40
CA GLY A 172 35.24 -20.60 -4.82
C GLY A 172 33.86 -19.97 -5.02
N GLU A 173 32.79 -20.71 -4.73
CA GLU A 173 31.41 -20.20 -4.68
C GLU A 173 30.81 -20.40 -3.29
N LEU A 174 29.84 -19.54 -2.92
CA LEU A 174 29.16 -19.60 -1.63
C LEU A 174 28.29 -20.85 -1.52
N ASP A 175 28.45 -21.59 -0.42
CA ASP A 175 27.66 -22.79 -0.11
C ASP A 175 26.31 -22.40 0.51
N TRP A 176 25.36 -22.04 -0.36
CA TRP A 176 23.99 -21.65 0.00
C TRP A 176 23.27 -22.69 0.88
N PRO A 177 23.38 -24.01 0.63
CA PRO A 177 22.79 -25.03 1.51
C PRO A 177 23.32 -25.01 2.95
N ALA A 178 24.64 -24.83 3.14
CA ALA A 178 25.23 -24.78 4.47
C ALA A 178 24.78 -23.54 5.27
N LEU A 179 24.66 -22.39 4.59
CA LEU A 179 24.12 -21.17 5.18
C LEU A 179 22.64 -21.30 5.54
N TYR A 180 21.85 -21.93 4.67
CA TYR A 180 20.43 -22.17 4.91
C TYR A 180 20.19 -23.08 6.13
N GLN A 181 20.97 -24.15 6.28
CA GLN A 181 20.89 -25.04 7.45
C GLN A 181 21.38 -24.39 8.75
N ALA A 182 22.32 -23.45 8.67
CA ALA A 182 22.76 -22.69 9.84
C ALA A 182 21.71 -21.66 10.30
N LEU A 183 20.88 -21.15 9.38
CA LEU A 183 19.86 -20.14 9.67
C LEU A 183 18.51 -20.72 10.13
N VAL A 184 18.19 -21.96 9.76
CA VAL A 184 16.92 -22.60 10.08
C VAL A 184 17.15 -23.84 10.94
N PRO A 185 17.16 -23.74 12.28
CA PRO A 185 17.25 -24.91 13.13
C PRO A 185 15.89 -25.62 13.16
N GLY A 186 15.78 -26.71 12.41
CA GLY A 186 14.69 -27.68 12.55
C GLY A 186 13.60 -27.59 11.48
N ALA A 187 13.90 -28.05 10.27
CA ALA A 187 12.88 -28.54 9.34
C ALA A 187 13.42 -29.76 8.58
N ALA A 188 12.84 -30.93 8.86
CA ALA A 188 13.12 -32.14 8.11
C ALA A 188 12.45 -32.02 6.73
N VAL A 189 13.27 -31.91 5.67
CA VAL A 189 12.78 -31.96 4.30
C VAL A 189 12.94 -33.40 3.79
N ALA A 190 11.80 -34.06 3.54
CA ALA A 190 11.76 -35.33 2.84
C ALA A 190 12.21 -35.14 1.38
N ALA A 191 13.16 -35.96 0.94
CA ALA A 191 13.72 -35.92 -0.41
C ALA A 191 12.73 -36.45 -1.47
N PRO A 192 12.72 -35.91 -2.70
CA PRO A 192 11.95 -36.49 -3.79
C PRO A 192 12.71 -37.68 -4.39
N ALA A 193 12.04 -38.82 -4.51
CA ALA A 193 12.53 -39.99 -5.22
C ALA A 193 12.44 -39.77 -6.73
N ALA A 194 13.52 -40.09 -7.42
CA ALA A 194 13.60 -40.18 -8.87
C ALA A 194 12.73 -41.32 -9.42
N ALA A 195 12.06 -41.08 -10.55
CA ALA A 195 11.50 -42.12 -11.41
C ALA A 195 11.66 -41.72 -12.88
N GLU A 196 12.08 -42.71 -13.65
CA GLU A 196 12.66 -42.63 -14.99
C GLU A 196 11.65 -42.49 -16.14
N SER A 197 12.21 -42.09 -17.28
CA SER A 197 11.65 -42.07 -18.63
C SER A 197 10.98 -43.37 -19.09
N SER A 198 9.83 -43.25 -19.78
CA SER A 198 9.55 -44.05 -20.98
C SER A 198 8.56 -43.34 -21.91
N ALA A 199 8.74 -43.57 -23.21
CA ALA A 199 8.16 -42.81 -24.32
C ALA A 199 6.92 -43.47 -24.96
N SER A 200 6.15 -42.63 -25.66
CA SER A 200 5.34 -42.88 -26.86
C SER A 200 4.01 -43.64 -26.77
N ALA A 201 2.90 -42.94 -27.04
CA ALA A 201 2.10 -43.13 -28.27
C ALA A 201 0.92 -42.12 -28.35
N ALA A 202 0.85 -41.36 -29.46
CA ALA A 202 -0.37 -40.73 -30.02
C ALA A 202 -1.21 -41.82 -30.74
N PRO A 203 -2.49 -41.64 -31.21
CA PRO A 203 -3.18 -40.42 -31.70
C PRO A 203 -4.65 -40.31 -31.21
N ALA A 204 -5.60 -39.44 -31.62
CA ALA A 204 -5.87 -38.69 -32.84
C ALA A 204 -6.91 -37.56 -32.61
N ALA A 205 -6.90 -36.54 -33.47
CA ALA A 205 -7.96 -35.54 -33.68
C ALA A 205 -9.19 -36.11 -34.42
N PRO A 206 -10.33 -35.39 -34.49
CA PRO A 206 -10.60 -34.48 -35.63
C PRO A 206 -11.32 -33.17 -35.19
N ALA A 207 -11.04 -31.97 -35.72
CA ALA A 207 -11.23 -31.37 -37.06
C ALA A 207 -12.45 -30.42 -37.10
N ALA A 208 -12.34 -29.38 -37.94
CA ALA A 208 -13.02 -28.08 -37.81
C ALA A 208 -14.24 -27.85 -38.74
N ALA A 209 -15.12 -26.92 -38.29
CA ALA A 209 -15.92 -25.91 -39.03
C ALA A 209 -17.00 -26.38 -40.07
N PRO A 210 -17.91 -25.52 -40.61
CA PRO A 210 -18.07 -24.05 -40.50
C PRO A 210 -19.54 -23.52 -40.37
N ALA A 211 -19.68 -22.18 -40.44
CA ALA A 211 -20.87 -21.33 -40.30
C ALA A 211 -21.95 -21.43 -41.41
N ALA A 212 -23.20 -21.05 -41.08
CA ALA A 212 -24.14 -20.25 -41.89
C ALA A 212 -25.53 -20.03 -41.22
N ALA A 213 -26.07 -18.82 -41.31
CA ALA A 213 -27.51 -18.49 -41.36
C ALA A 213 -27.86 -18.16 -42.84
N PRO A 214 -29.12 -18.04 -43.35
CA PRO A 214 -30.35 -17.59 -42.68
C PRO A 214 -31.72 -18.18 -43.17
N ALA A 215 -32.81 -17.64 -42.58
CA ALA A 215 -34.15 -17.33 -43.15
C ALA A 215 -35.36 -18.31 -43.02
N ALA A 216 -36.45 -17.71 -42.48
CA ALA A 216 -37.86 -17.70 -42.92
C ALA A 216 -38.91 -18.75 -42.46
N ALA A 217 -39.85 -18.24 -41.63
CA ALA A 217 -41.32 -18.14 -41.83
C ALA A 217 -42.32 -19.27 -41.44
N ALA A 218 -43.45 -18.78 -40.89
CA ALA A 218 -44.83 -19.31 -40.78
C ALA A 218 -45.10 -20.45 -39.77
N ASP A 219 -46.21 -20.54 -39.01
CA ASP A 219 -47.44 -19.75 -38.82
C ASP A 219 -48.14 -20.32 -37.55
N GLY A 220 -48.98 -19.53 -36.86
CA GLY A 220 -49.82 -20.04 -35.75
C GLY A 220 -50.46 -18.96 -34.85
N GLU A 221 -51.56 -18.39 -35.33
CA GLU A 221 -52.40 -17.28 -34.81
C GLU A 221 -53.38 -17.70 -33.63
N PRO A 222 -54.34 -16.87 -33.12
CA PRO A 222 -54.19 -15.89 -32.03
C PRO A 222 -55.27 -16.01 -30.91
N LYS A 223 -55.22 -15.19 -29.84
CA LYS A 223 -56.44 -14.80 -29.08
C LYS A 223 -56.40 -13.36 -28.54
N ALA A 224 -57.45 -12.64 -28.92
CA ALA A 224 -57.78 -11.21 -28.74
C ALA A 224 -57.96 -10.78 -27.26
N ALA A 225 -57.46 -9.60 -26.83
CA ALA A 225 -58.09 -8.25 -26.80
C ALA A 225 -58.90 -7.99 -25.50
N ALA A 226 -58.92 -6.83 -24.81
CA ALA A 226 -58.46 -5.43 -24.98
C ALA A 226 -58.53 -4.72 -23.58
N PRO A 227 -58.63 -3.36 -23.48
CA PRO A 227 -57.62 -2.31 -23.62
C PRO A 227 -57.45 -1.46 -22.32
N VAL A 228 -56.60 -0.42 -22.31
CA VAL A 228 -56.92 0.97 -21.85
C VAL A 228 -55.66 1.87 -21.81
N GLN A 229 -55.77 2.93 -22.63
CA GLN A 229 -55.26 4.31 -22.55
C GLN A 229 -53.77 4.69 -22.73
N GLN A 230 -53.61 5.41 -23.84
CA GLN A 230 -52.57 6.37 -24.19
C GLN A 230 -52.38 7.45 -23.12
N ASN A 231 -51.11 7.80 -22.85
CA ASN A 231 -50.76 9.22 -22.87
C ASN A 231 -49.34 9.41 -23.43
N ARG A 232 -49.25 10.32 -24.40
CA ARG A 232 -48.01 10.75 -25.05
C ARG A 232 -47.29 11.76 -24.15
N ARG A 233 -45.98 11.59 -23.98
CA ARG A 233 -45.03 12.69 -24.27
C ARG A 233 -43.62 12.13 -24.46
N ALA A 234 -43.17 12.25 -25.70
CA ALA A 234 -41.79 12.09 -26.08
C ALA A 234 -40.98 13.29 -25.56
N THR A 235 -39.88 12.98 -24.88
CA THR A 235 -38.67 13.80 -24.87
C THR A 235 -37.54 12.83 -25.20
N ASP A 236 -36.97 13.00 -26.39
CA ASP A 236 -35.82 12.27 -26.89
C ASP A 236 -34.70 12.25 -25.85
N SER A 237 -34.35 11.06 -25.38
CA SER A 237 -33.01 10.79 -24.85
C SER A 237 -32.21 10.17 -25.99
N PRO A 238 -31.05 10.74 -26.38
CA PRO A 238 -30.21 10.11 -27.38
C PRO A 238 -29.77 8.76 -26.82
N GLY A 239 -29.95 7.72 -27.64
CA GLY A 239 -29.67 6.34 -27.28
C GLY A 239 -28.29 6.18 -26.70
N GLY A 240 -28.22 5.55 -25.52
CA GLY A 240 -26.98 5.03 -24.98
C GLY A 240 -26.36 4.13 -26.02
N ALA A 241 -25.21 4.56 -26.56
CA ALA A 241 -24.33 3.67 -27.27
C ALA A 241 -24.14 2.44 -26.37
N LYS A 242 -24.45 1.25 -26.89
CA LYS A 242 -24.05 0.01 -26.21
C LYS A 242 -22.53 0.07 -26.11
N GLU A 243 -22.02 0.40 -24.92
CA GLU A 243 -20.60 0.31 -24.63
C GLU A 243 -20.22 -1.16 -24.78
N GLU A 244 -19.56 -1.50 -25.88
CA GLU A 244 -18.86 -2.77 -26.05
C GLU A 244 -17.66 -2.77 -25.10
N SER A 245 -17.94 -3.00 -23.81
CA SER A 245 -16.91 -3.11 -22.78
C SER A 245 -16.47 -4.56 -22.64
N ILE A 246 -15.16 -4.79 -22.77
CA ILE A 246 -14.55 -6.10 -22.52
C ILE A 246 -14.08 -6.09 -21.07
N ARG A 247 -14.58 -7.04 -20.27
CA ARG A 247 -14.07 -7.25 -18.90
C ARG A 247 -12.76 -8.01 -18.99
N ILE A 248 -11.68 -7.38 -18.53
CA ILE A 248 -10.34 -7.94 -18.50
C ILE A 248 -9.93 -8.13 -17.04
N ASP A 249 -9.27 -9.24 -16.75
CA ASP A 249 -8.67 -9.51 -15.44
C ASP A 249 -7.60 -8.46 -15.12
N ALA A 250 -7.61 -7.94 -13.89
CA ALA A 250 -6.66 -6.95 -13.41
C ALA A 250 -5.20 -7.43 -13.55
N VAL A 251 -4.94 -8.71 -13.30
CA VAL A 251 -3.60 -9.29 -13.36
C VAL A 251 -3.02 -9.20 -14.78
N LYS A 252 -3.86 -9.33 -15.81
CA LYS A 252 -3.42 -9.23 -17.21
C LYS A 252 -3.10 -7.78 -17.61
N LEU A 253 -3.84 -6.81 -17.10
CA LEU A 253 -3.55 -5.39 -17.30
C LEU A 253 -2.25 -4.99 -16.61
N ASP A 254 -1.99 -5.50 -15.41
CA ASP A 254 -0.72 -5.26 -14.71
C ASP A 254 0.48 -5.84 -15.47
N ALA A 255 0.35 -7.04 -16.03
CA ALA A 255 1.39 -7.63 -16.88
C ALA A 255 1.64 -6.79 -18.16
N LEU A 256 0.59 -6.24 -18.79
CA LEU A 256 0.75 -5.35 -19.94
C LEU A 256 1.48 -4.05 -19.56
N LEU A 257 1.20 -3.50 -18.38
CA LEU A 257 1.88 -2.30 -17.87
C LEU A 257 3.35 -2.57 -17.56
N GLU A 258 3.66 -3.74 -17.02
CA GLU A 258 5.05 -4.14 -16.79
C GLU A 258 5.82 -4.23 -18.11
N VAL A 259 5.26 -4.92 -19.12
CA VAL A 259 5.87 -5.02 -20.45
C VAL A 259 5.98 -3.65 -21.14
N ALA A 260 4.97 -2.80 -21.03
CA ALA A 260 5.02 -1.44 -21.58
C ALA A 260 6.10 -0.61 -20.88
N GLY A 261 6.23 -0.74 -19.56
CA GLY A 261 7.29 -0.10 -18.76
C GLY A 261 8.69 -0.58 -19.16
N GLU A 262 8.87 -1.89 -19.32
CA GLU A 262 10.14 -2.47 -19.80
C GLU A 262 10.45 -2.06 -21.24
N SER A 263 9.44 -1.90 -22.10
CA SER A 263 9.63 -1.40 -23.46
C SER A 263 10.12 0.05 -23.47
N VAL A 264 9.54 0.92 -22.64
CA VAL A 264 9.95 2.32 -22.53
C VAL A 264 11.37 2.41 -21.97
N GLN A 265 11.66 1.58 -20.98
CA GLN A 265 13.00 1.44 -20.46
C GLN A 265 13.99 1.02 -21.55
N ALA A 266 13.72 -0.05 -22.29
CA ALA A 266 14.58 -0.52 -23.38
C ALA A 266 14.79 0.55 -24.46
N ALA A 267 13.75 1.33 -24.77
CA ALA A 267 13.86 2.44 -25.71
C ALA A 267 14.77 3.57 -25.19
N ASN A 268 14.66 3.92 -23.90
CA ASN A 268 15.53 4.89 -23.25
C ASN A 268 16.98 4.39 -23.16
N GLN A 269 17.19 3.12 -22.81
CA GLN A 269 18.51 2.45 -22.84
C GLN A 269 19.16 2.59 -24.21
N ALA A 270 18.38 2.30 -25.26
CA ALA A 270 18.89 2.38 -26.62
C ALA A 270 19.20 3.83 -27.02
N ALA A 271 18.40 4.81 -26.60
CA ALA A 271 18.67 6.23 -26.85
C ALA A 271 20.00 6.68 -26.21
N VAL A 272 20.30 6.26 -24.98
CA VAL A 272 21.58 6.55 -24.31
C VAL A 272 22.75 5.88 -25.04
N LEU A 273 22.60 4.62 -25.46
CA LEU A 273 23.63 3.93 -26.23
C LEU A 273 23.89 4.62 -27.58
N LEU A 274 22.85 5.11 -28.23
CA LEU A 274 22.95 5.88 -29.47
C LEU A 274 23.72 7.19 -29.25
N GLU A 275 23.44 7.92 -28.16
CA GLU A 275 24.17 9.13 -27.80
C GLU A 275 25.67 8.85 -27.56
N LYS A 276 26.00 7.78 -26.82
CA LYS A 276 27.39 7.33 -26.64
C LYS A 276 28.03 6.95 -27.97
N LEU A 277 27.31 6.27 -28.86
CA LEU A 277 27.82 5.94 -30.19
C LEU A 277 28.08 7.21 -31.01
N GLN A 278 27.20 8.21 -30.96
CA GLN A 278 27.37 9.49 -31.68
C GLN A 278 28.63 10.27 -31.27
N GLN A 279 29.22 10.00 -30.11
CA GLN A 279 30.51 10.59 -29.71
C GLN A 279 31.67 10.09 -30.56
N PHE A 280 31.55 8.93 -31.20
CA PHE A 280 32.53 8.42 -32.15
C PHE A 280 32.34 9.07 -33.53
N LYS A 281 33.44 9.51 -34.14
CA LYS A 281 33.41 10.03 -35.51
C LYS A 281 33.26 8.89 -36.49
N PHE A 282 32.12 8.82 -37.17
CA PHE A 282 31.87 7.89 -38.27
C PHE A 282 32.04 8.61 -39.61
N GLU A 283 32.65 7.94 -40.59
CA GLU A 283 32.82 8.44 -41.96
C GLU A 283 32.17 7.51 -42.99
N GLY A 284 31.81 8.07 -44.14
CA GLY A 284 31.28 7.31 -45.28
C GLY A 284 29.96 6.59 -44.98
N THR A 285 29.90 5.29 -45.31
CA THR A 285 28.70 4.46 -45.15
C THR A 285 28.30 4.25 -43.68
N ALA A 286 29.26 4.30 -42.75
CA ALA A 286 28.99 4.17 -41.32
C ALA A 286 28.17 5.35 -40.78
N ALA A 287 28.43 6.57 -41.26
CA ALA A 287 27.65 7.75 -40.88
C ALA A 287 26.18 7.66 -41.34
N ALA A 288 25.94 7.16 -42.55
CA ALA A 288 24.59 6.96 -43.08
C ALA A 288 23.80 5.88 -42.30
N LEU A 289 24.46 4.77 -41.94
CA LEU A 289 23.88 3.73 -41.09
C LEU A 289 23.54 4.27 -39.70
N MET A 290 24.43 5.08 -39.10
CA MET A 290 24.20 5.70 -37.79
C MET A 290 23.02 6.67 -37.81
N SER A 291 22.88 7.49 -38.86
CA SER A 291 21.71 8.36 -39.02
C SER A 291 20.41 7.55 -39.13
N THR A 292 20.43 6.45 -39.89
CA THR A 292 19.25 5.57 -40.06
C THR A 292 18.91 4.85 -38.75
N LEU A 293 19.92 4.40 -38.00
CA LEU A 293 19.75 3.82 -36.68
C LEU A 293 19.14 4.85 -35.72
N ALA A 294 19.61 6.09 -35.73
CA ALA A 294 19.07 7.16 -34.90
C ALA A 294 17.58 7.43 -35.18
N GLU A 295 17.21 7.52 -36.46
CA GLU A 295 15.81 7.72 -36.86
C GLU A 295 14.91 6.55 -36.46
N THR A 296 15.36 5.31 -36.68
CA THR A 296 14.59 4.11 -36.34
C THR A 296 14.40 3.97 -34.83
N LEU A 297 15.43 4.28 -34.04
CA LEU A 297 15.37 4.25 -32.59
C LEU A 297 14.48 5.36 -32.01
N GLY A 298 14.54 6.57 -32.60
CA GLY A 298 13.63 7.65 -32.25
C GLY A 298 12.16 7.29 -32.52
N ARG A 299 11.88 6.59 -33.63
CA ARG A 299 10.55 6.05 -33.91
C ARG A 299 10.13 4.98 -32.90
N ALA A 300 11.03 4.06 -32.55
CA ALA A 300 10.76 3.02 -31.55
C ALA A 300 10.44 3.62 -30.17
N SER A 301 11.19 4.63 -29.73
CA SER A 301 10.92 5.37 -28.49
C SER A 301 9.55 6.06 -28.49
N ARG A 302 9.17 6.69 -29.61
CA ARG A 302 7.83 7.27 -29.75
C ARG A 302 6.73 6.21 -29.66
N TYR A 303 6.85 5.10 -30.38
CA TYR A 303 5.85 4.02 -30.33
C TYR A 303 5.76 3.38 -28.96
N SER A 304 6.89 3.22 -28.26
CA SER A 304 6.91 2.70 -26.89
C SER A 304 6.17 3.63 -25.92
N SER A 305 6.39 4.95 -26.04
CA SER A 305 5.67 5.96 -25.25
C SER A 305 4.16 5.98 -25.56
N GLU A 306 3.78 5.85 -26.84
CA GLU A 306 2.38 5.76 -27.27
C GLU A 306 1.71 4.48 -26.73
N LEU A 307 2.40 3.34 -26.78
CA LEU A 307 1.93 2.07 -26.21
C LEU A 307 1.75 2.16 -24.69
N GLN A 308 2.69 2.79 -23.99
CA GLN A 308 2.58 3.01 -22.55
C GLN A 308 1.35 3.86 -22.21
N ARG A 309 1.15 4.98 -22.93
CA ARG A 309 0.00 5.86 -22.72
C ARG A 309 -1.33 5.15 -23.02
N ALA A 310 -1.39 4.35 -24.09
CA ALA A 310 -2.56 3.56 -24.42
C ALA A 310 -2.86 2.52 -23.32
N THR A 311 -1.82 1.83 -22.83
CA THR A 311 -1.97 0.83 -21.76
C THR A 311 -2.43 1.48 -20.45
N LEU A 312 -1.89 2.64 -20.09
CA LEU A 312 -2.37 3.44 -18.95
C LEU A 312 -3.84 3.80 -19.09
N SER A 313 -4.26 4.31 -20.25
CA SER A 313 -5.67 4.66 -20.51
C SER A 313 -6.61 3.45 -20.34
N THR A 314 -6.19 2.24 -20.69
CA THR A 314 -7.04 1.04 -20.48
C THR A 314 -7.26 0.66 -19.01
N ARG A 315 -6.41 1.14 -18.09
CA ARG A 315 -6.53 0.94 -16.65
C ARG A 315 -7.31 2.04 -15.95
N MET A 316 -7.44 3.21 -16.59
CA MET A 316 -8.14 4.33 -16.00
C MET A 316 -9.61 4.01 -15.76
N GLN A 317 -10.15 4.53 -14.66
CA GLN A 317 -11.56 4.47 -14.33
C GLN A 317 -12.11 5.88 -14.10
N PRO A 318 -13.38 6.14 -14.45
CA PRO A 318 -14.02 7.39 -14.10
C PRO A 318 -14.06 7.58 -12.58
N VAL A 319 -13.58 8.74 -12.10
CA VAL A 319 -13.59 9.11 -10.68
C VAL A 319 -15.01 9.15 -10.11
N GLY A 320 -16.03 9.30 -10.97
CA GLY A 320 -17.43 9.26 -10.60
C GLY A 320 -17.85 8.01 -9.82
N ARG A 321 -17.17 6.87 -10.01
CA ARG A 321 -17.40 5.67 -9.19
C ARG A 321 -17.20 5.91 -7.70
N LEU A 322 -16.19 6.70 -7.35
CA LEU A 322 -15.92 7.09 -5.97
C LEU A 322 -16.98 8.08 -5.47
N PHE A 323 -17.42 9.00 -6.33
CA PHE A 323 -18.44 9.99 -5.99
C PHE A 323 -19.87 9.41 -5.84
N GLN A 324 -20.17 8.24 -6.40
CA GLN A 324 -21.52 7.64 -6.35
C GLN A 324 -22.04 7.42 -4.93
N LYS A 325 -21.16 7.10 -3.97
CA LYS A 325 -21.54 6.83 -2.58
C LYS A 325 -21.67 8.11 -1.73
N PHE A 326 -21.04 9.21 -2.14
CA PHE A 326 -20.94 10.43 -1.35
C PHE A 326 -22.27 11.16 -1.10
N PRO A 327 -23.22 11.27 -2.06
CA PRO A 327 -24.50 11.92 -1.80
C PRO A 327 -25.31 11.29 -0.66
N ARG A 328 -25.24 9.96 -0.49
CA ARG A 328 -25.92 9.26 0.62
C ARG A 328 -25.21 9.56 1.95
N LEU A 329 -23.89 9.37 1.97
CA LEU A 329 -23.06 9.58 3.15
C LEU A 329 -23.14 11.02 3.68
N VAL A 330 -23.08 12.02 2.80
CA VAL A 330 -23.21 13.44 3.18
C VAL A 330 -24.61 13.74 3.74
N ARG A 331 -25.68 13.16 3.18
CA ARG A 331 -27.04 13.35 3.71
C ARG A 331 -27.23 12.73 5.09
N GLU A 332 -26.67 11.54 5.32
CA GLU A 332 -26.72 10.87 6.63
C GLU A 332 -25.96 11.68 7.70
N LEU A 333 -24.71 12.05 7.42
CA LEU A 333 -23.90 12.89 8.32
C LEU A 333 -24.54 14.26 8.57
N ALA A 334 -25.09 14.91 7.53
CA ALA A 334 -25.76 16.19 7.68
C ALA A 334 -27.01 16.07 8.57
N LYS A 335 -27.76 14.98 8.45
CA LYS A 335 -28.93 14.70 9.31
C LYS A 335 -28.53 14.49 10.77
N ASP A 336 -27.47 13.72 11.02
CA ASP A 336 -26.98 13.46 12.38
C ASP A 336 -26.46 14.74 13.06
N LEU A 337 -25.87 15.66 12.29
CA LEU A 337 -25.36 16.94 12.77
C LEU A 337 -26.39 18.08 12.75
N GLY A 338 -27.60 17.82 12.21
CA GLY A 338 -28.67 18.82 12.10
C GLY A 338 -28.37 19.97 11.13
N LYS A 339 -27.61 19.72 10.05
CA LYS A 339 -27.20 20.73 9.04
C LYS A 339 -27.91 20.45 7.71
N ASP A 340 -28.28 21.49 6.97
CA ASP A 340 -28.80 21.37 5.59
C ASP A 340 -27.68 21.64 4.58
N VAL A 341 -27.33 20.65 3.76
CA VAL A 341 -26.15 20.67 2.90
C VAL A 341 -26.50 20.14 1.51
N ASP A 342 -26.05 20.86 0.49
CA ASP A 342 -26.06 20.42 -0.91
C ASP A 342 -24.68 19.93 -1.32
N LEU A 343 -24.66 18.80 -2.03
CA LEU A 343 -23.44 18.24 -2.61
C LEU A 343 -23.47 18.41 -4.13
N VAL A 344 -22.56 19.23 -4.65
CA VAL A 344 -22.41 19.45 -6.09
C VAL A 344 -21.19 18.66 -6.58
N ILE A 345 -21.37 17.77 -7.54
CA ILE A 345 -20.28 16.99 -8.13
C ILE A 345 -20.14 17.40 -9.59
N THR A 346 -18.95 17.80 -10.01
CA THR A 346 -18.64 18.11 -11.41
C THR A 346 -17.40 17.34 -11.88
N GLY A 347 -17.38 16.95 -13.16
CA GLY A 347 -16.26 16.22 -13.74
C GLY A 347 -16.13 14.76 -13.28
N ALA A 348 -17.26 14.11 -12.97
CA ALA A 348 -17.32 12.70 -12.57
C ALA A 348 -16.80 11.75 -13.67
N GLU A 349 -16.79 12.20 -14.91
CA GLU A 349 -16.22 11.53 -16.08
C GLU A 349 -14.69 11.53 -16.14
N THR A 350 -14.00 12.29 -15.28
CA THR A 350 -12.54 12.37 -15.29
C THR A 350 -11.90 11.02 -14.99
N GLU A 351 -11.00 10.59 -15.86
CA GLU A 351 -10.30 9.30 -15.79
C GLU A 351 -9.11 9.34 -14.81
N VAL A 352 -9.06 8.38 -13.88
CA VAL A 352 -8.01 8.24 -12.84
C VAL A 352 -7.61 6.78 -12.69
N ASP A 353 -6.36 6.50 -12.30
CA ASP A 353 -5.90 5.13 -12.04
C ASP A 353 -6.75 4.42 -11.00
N ARG A 354 -7.13 3.16 -11.24
CA ARG A 354 -7.94 2.36 -10.31
C ARG A 354 -7.37 2.34 -8.89
N VAL A 355 -6.07 2.14 -8.72
CA VAL A 355 -5.45 2.04 -7.38
C VAL A 355 -5.50 3.40 -6.67
N VAL A 356 -5.40 4.49 -7.42
CA VAL A 356 -5.57 5.85 -6.89
C VAL A 356 -7.03 6.08 -6.48
N VAL A 357 -8.01 5.61 -7.26
CA VAL A 357 -9.43 5.69 -6.90
C VAL A 357 -9.72 4.93 -5.60
N ASP A 358 -9.24 3.69 -5.46
CA ASP A 358 -9.48 2.85 -4.29
C ASP A 358 -8.83 3.45 -3.02
N SER A 359 -7.61 3.97 -3.13
CA SER A 359 -6.86 4.57 -2.00
C SER A 359 -7.37 5.95 -1.55
N LEU A 360 -7.99 6.73 -2.44
CA LEU A 360 -8.50 8.07 -2.13
C LEU A 360 -9.90 8.08 -1.53
N TYR A 361 -10.59 6.93 -1.50
CA TYR A 361 -11.95 6.83 -0.95
C TYR A 361 -12.02 7.30 0.51
N ASP A 362 -11.25 6.66 1.40
CA ASP A 362 -11.25 7.00 2.83
C ASP A 362 -10.74 8.43 3.12
N PRO A 363 -9.64 8.90 2.50
CA PRO A 363 -9.20 10.29 2.63
C PRO A 363 -10.27 11.33 2.25
N LEU A 364 -10.99 11.12 1.14
CA LEU A 364 -12.03 12.04 0.69
C LEU A 364 -13.26 12.00 1.61
N VAL A 365 -13.64 10.82 2.11
CA VAL A 365 -14.69 10.71 3.14
C VAL A 365 -14.29 11.48 4.40
N HIS A 366 -13.03 11.39 4.82
CA HIS A 366 -12.52 12.11 5.98
C HIS A 366 -12.57 13.63 5.77
N MET A 367 -12.17 14.12 4.60
CA MET A 367 -12.29 15.54 4.25
C MET A 367 -13.74 16.03 4.27
N LEU A 368 -14.68 15.26 3.68
CA LEU A 368 -16.11 15.60 3.69
C LEU A 368 -16.67 15.65 5.10
N ARG A 369 -16.29 14.70 5.96
CA ARG A 369 -16.66 14.71 7.38
C ARG A 369 -16.12 15.95 8.09
N ASN A 370 -14.86 16.33 7.85
CA ASN A 370 -14.28 17.52 8.47
C ASN A 370 -14.98 18.81 8.02
N SER A 371 -15.33 18.92 6.73
CA SER A 371 -16.15 20.03 6.23
C SER A 371 -17.54 20.05 6.90
N LEU A 372 -18.17 18.89 7.10
CA LEU A 372 -19.47 18.80 7.77
C LEU A 372 -19.42 19.07 9.28
N ASP A 373 -18.43 18.54 10.01
CA ASP A 373 -18.28 18.68 11.47
C ASP A 373 -17.82 20.09 11.84
N HIS A 374 -16.73 20.55 11.21
CA HIS A 374 -15.99 21.74 11.63
C HIS A 374 -16.11 22.92 10.67
N GLY A 375 -16.22 22.66 9.37
CA GLY A 375 -16.30 23.69 8.34
C GLY A 375 -17.64 24.41 8.35
N ILE A 376 -18.73 23.66 8.16
CA ILE A 376 -20.09 24.19 8.00
C ILE A 376 -20.67 24.59 9.35
N GLU A 377 -21.13 25.84 9.43
CA GLU A 377 -21.73 26.45 10.61
C GLU A 377 -23.20 26.03 10.76
N VAL A 378 -23.69 25.93 11.99
CA VAL A 378 -25.13 25.67 12.27
C VAL A 378 -25.95 26.96 12.11
N ASP A 379 -25.43 28.10 12.59
CA ASP A 379 -26.08 29.41 12.50
C ASP A 379 -25.54 30.25 11.34
N ARG A 380 -25.91 29.86 10.11
CA ARG A 380 -25.44 30.51 8.86
C ARG A 380 -26.08 31.89 8.61
N ALA A 381 -27.29 32.10 9.16
CA ALA A 381 -28.02 33.34 9.00
C ALA A 381 -27.31 34.52 9.68
N ALA A 382 -26.69 34.29 10.84
CA ALA A 382 -25.89 35.29 11.55
C ALA A 382 -24.66 35.77 10.75
N ALA A 383 -24.11 34.90 9.89
CA ALA A 383 -22.96 35.20 9.03
C ALA A 383 -23.36 35.78 7.65
N GLY A 384 -24.66 36.00 7.39
CA GLY A 384 -25.15 36.50 6.10
C GLY A 384 -25.05 35.49 4.95
N LYS A 385 -24.93 34.20 5.26
CA LYS A 385 -24.79 33.11 4.27
C LYS A 385 -26.13 32.44 3.99
N PRO A 386 -26.27 31.76 2.83
CA PRO A 386 -27.43 30.90 2.57
C PRO A 386 -27.60 29.85 3.67
N ASN A 387 -28.87 29.56 4.05
CA ASN A 387 -29.19 28.54 5.06
C ASN A 387 -28.76 27.13 4.63
N LYS A 388 -28.86 26.83 3.33
CA LYS A 388 -28.37 25.58 2.76
C LYS A 388 -26.88 25.74 2.45
N ALA A 389 -26.04 24.96 3.11
CA ALA A 389 -24.59 24.94 2.86
C ALA A 389 -24.28 24.24 1.53
N THR A 390 -23.16 24.58 0.91
CA THR A 390 -22.71 23.96 -0.34
C THR A 390 -21.35 23.32 -0.15
N ILE A 391 -21.25 22.03 -0.48
CA ILE A 391 -19.99 21.33 -0.68
C ILE A 391 -19.88 20.98 -2.16
N SER A 392 -18.77 21.33 -2.80
CA SER A 392 -18.52 20.96 -4.19
C SER A 392 -17.30 20.05 -4.31
N LEU A 393 -17.44 18.96 -5.07
CA LEU A 393 -16.33 18.14 -5.55
C LEU A 393 -16.19 18.35 -7.05
N ASN A 394 -15.02 18.83 -7.46
CA ASN A 394 -14.70 19.05 -8.86
C ASN A 394 -13.50 18.19 -9.23
N ALA A 395 -13.57 17.48 -10.33
CA ALA A 395 -12.42 16.77 -10.89
C ALA A 395 -12.22 17.18 -12.34
N TRP A 396 -10.98 17.43 -12.75
CA TRP A 396 -10.66 17.66 -14.15
C TRP A 396 -9.20 17.31 -14.45
N GLN A 397 -8.91 17.07 -15.72
CA GLN A 397 -7.55 16.85 -16.19
C GLN A 397 -6.83 18.18 -16.46
N ALA A 398 -5.66 18.37 -15.85
CA ALA A 398 -4.79 19.52 -16.03
C ALA A 398 -3.40 19.07 -16.51
N GLY A 399 -3.21 19.02 -17.83
CA GLY A 399 -1.96 18.53 -18.44
C GLY A 399 -1.76 17.03 -18.20
N SER A 400 -0.62 16.63 -17.62
CA SER A 400 -0.31 15.25 -17.22
C SER A 400 -0.78 14.89 -15.80
N SER A 401 -1.54 15.78 -15.16
CA SER A 401 -2.08 15.55 -13.82
C SER A 401 -3.61 15.63 -13.81
N VAL A 402 -4.23 14.90 -12.89
CA VAL A 402 -5.63 15.08 -12.51
C VAL A 402 -5.68 16.03 -11.31
N MET A 403 -6.58 17.01 -11.39
CA MET A 403 -6.90 17.87 -10.26
C MET A 403 -8.24 17.40 -9.67
N ILE A 404 -8.25 17.18 -8.35
CA ILE A 404 -9.45 16.93 -7.56
C ILE A 404 -9.55 18.05 -6.53
N GLU A 405 -10.64 18.80 -6.56
CA GLU A 405 -10.91 19.86 -5.61
C GLU A 405 -12.12 19.52 -4.75
N VAL A 406 -11.98 19.79 -3.46
CA VAL A 406 -13.08 19.74 -2.48
C VAL A 406 -13.21 21.12 -1.86
N PHE A 407 -14.37 21.74 -2.03
CA PHE A 407 -14.65 23.07 -1.48
C PHE A 407 -15.89 23.02 -0.60
N ASP A 408 -15.82 23.70 0.55
CA ASP A 408 -16.95 24.01 1.41
C ASP A 408 -17.11 25.52 1.57
N ASP A 409 -18.36 25.98 1.67
CA ASP A 409 -18.74 27.38 1.92
C ASP A 409 -18.86 27.70 3.44
N GLY A 410 -18.08 26.99 4.26
CA GLY A 410 -18.12 27.05 5.72
C GLY A 410 -17.49 28.31 6.31
N LYS A 411 -17.12 28.24 7.59
CA LYS A 411 -16.50 29.36 8.32
C LYS A 411 -15.07 29.67 7.90
N GLY A 412 -14.42 28.77 7.15
CA GLY A 412 -13.00 28.84 6.85
C GLY A 412 -12.11 28.48 8.04
N MET A 413 -10.80 28.52 7.81
CA MET A 413 -9.77 28.27 8.82
C MET A 413 -9.13 29.58 9.24
N ASP A 414 -8.82 29.70 10.54
CA ASP A 414 -8.11 30.84 11.11
C ASP A 414 -6.60 30.54 11.19
N PRO A 415 -5.75 31.19 10.37
CA PRO A 415 -4.32 30.95 10.36
C PRO A 415 -3.62 31.25 11.70
N ASP A 416 -4.06 32.29 12.42
CA ASP A 416 -3.44 32.69 13.68
C ASP A 416 -3.82 31.71 14.81
N MET A 417 -5.06 31.21 14.80
CA MET A 417 -5.51 30.15 15.71
C MET A 417 -4.75 28.83 15.46
N LEU A 418 -4.54 28.46 14.19
CA LEU A 418 -3.79 27.25 13.84
C LEU A 418 -2.33 27.35 14.29
N ARG A 419 -1.68 28.49 14.04
CA ARG A 419 -0.30 28.74 14.47
C ARG A 419 -0.15 28.69 15.99
N SER A 420 -1.02 29.37 16.73
CA SER A 420 -0.97 29.38 18.20
C SER A 420 -1.19 27.99 18.80
N LYS A 421 -2.09 27.17 18.23
CA LYS A 421 -2.27 25.77 18.64
C LYS A 421 -1.06 24.90 18.31
N ALA A 422 -0.44 25.09 17.14
CA ALA A 422 0.76 24.36 16.76
C ALA A 422 1.94 24.68 17.69
N LEU A 423 2.11 25.95 18.07
CA LEU A 423 3.09 26.41 19.06
C LEU A 423 2.83 25.80 20.44
N ALA A 424 1.57 25.84 20.92
CA ALA A 424 1.21 25.27 22.22
C ALA A 424 1.45 23.77 22.31
N LYS A 425 1.35 23.05 21.18
CA LYS A 425 1.65 21.62 21.07
C LYS A 425 3.14 21.31 20.82
N GLY A 426 3.99 22.31 20.67
CA GLY A 426 5.41 22.13 20.39
C GLY A 426 5.72 21.57 18.99
N LEU A 427 4.76 21.65 18.06
CA LEU A 427 4.92 21.13 16.69
C LEU A 427 5.69 22.10 15.78
N ILE A 428 5.74 23.38 16.14
CA ILE A 428 6.49 24.43 15.42
C ILE A 428 7.19 25.37 16.40
N ASN A 429 8.20 26.09 15.90
CA ASN A 429 8.86 27.19 16.60
C ASN A 429 8.26 28.56 16.23
N GLU A 430 8.53 29.61 17.02
CA GLU A 430 8.01 30.98 16.78
C GLU A 430 8.39 31.59 15.42
N HIS A 431 9.40 31.03 14.74
CA HIS A 431 9.89 31.50 13.44
C HIS A 431 9.41 30.68 12.22
N GLN A 432 8.52 29.70 12.43
CA GLN A 432 7.96 28.87 11.36
C GLN A 432 6.51 29.25 11.04
N ALA A 433 6.08 29.00 9.79
CA ALA A 433 4.73 29.30 9.31
C ALA A 433 4.30 30.76 9.55
N LEU A 434 5.12 31.68 9.06
CA LEU A 434 4.93 33.13 9.25
C LEU A 434 3.84 33.67 8.31
N THR A 435 3.66 33.02 7.16
CA THR A 435 2.62 33.40 6.19
C THR A 435 1.30 32.67 6.48
N ALA A 436 0.18 33.27 6.06
CA ALA A 436 -1.13 32.66 6.21
C ALA A 436 -1.22 31.31 5.49
N ASP A 437 -0.64 31.20 4.29
CA ASP A 437 -0.64 29.97 3.49
C ASP A 437 0.13 28.84 4.18
N GLU A 438 1.30 29.12 4.75
CA GLU A 438 2.08 28.14 5.51
C GLU A 438 1.36 27.71 6.78
N ALA A 439 0.70 28.65 7.49
CA ALA A 439 -0.07 28.36 8.69
C ALA A 439 -1.27 27.44 8.40
N LEU A 440 -1.90 27.57 7.23
CA LEU A 440 -2.95 26.65 6.78
C LEU A 440 -2.41 25.23 6.52
N GLN A 441 -1.19 25.10 5.98
CA GLN A 441 -0.60 23.77 5.74
C GLN A 441 -0.22 23.02 7.03
N LEU A 442 -0.15 23.69 8.19
CA LEU A 442 0.13 23.06 9.49
C LEU A 442 -0.89 21.99 9.86
N VAL A 443 -2.09 22.04 9.27
CA VAL A 443 -3.14 21.04 9.47
C VAL A 443 -2.68 19.63 9.07
N PHE A 444 -1.69 19.52 8.17
CA PHE A 444 -1.13 18.24 7.75
C PHE A 444 -0.02 17.70 8.66
N LEU A 445 0.37 18.40 9.72
CA LEU A 445 1.43 17.91 10.61
C LEU A 445 0.94 16.69 11.41
N PRO A 446 1.79 15.65 11.57
CA PRO A 446 1.46 14.50 12.40
C PRO A 446 1.10 14.93 13.83
N GLY A 447 0.00 14.41 14.37
CA GLY A 447 -0.47 14.78 15.72
C GLY A 447 -1.12 16.16 15.83
N PHE A 448 -1.21 16.91 14.73
CA PHE A 448 -2.01 18.14 14.69
C PHE A 448 -3.50 17.80 14.57
N SER A 449 -4.19 17.84 15.71
CA SER A 449 -5.65 17.80 15.79
C SER A 449 -6.17 19.01 16.56
N THR A 450 -7.30 19.54 16.12
CA THR A 450 -7.95 20.69 16.76
C THR A 450 -8.86 20.31 17.94
N LYS A 451 -9.13 19.00 18.14
CA LYS A 451 -9.93 18.47 19.27
C LYS A 451 -9.05 18.15 20.49
N GLU A 452 -9.54 18.50 21.67
CA GLU A 452 -8.93 18.15 22.98
C GLU A 452 -9.31 16.74 23.47
N VAL A 453 -10.36 16.14 22.90
CA VAL A 453 -10.83 14.79 23.22
C VAL A 453 -10.96 14.00 21.93
N ALA A 454 -10.34 12.82 21.87
CA ALA A 454 -10.54 11.87 20.79
C ALA A 454 -12.02 11.43 20.78
N SER A 455 -12.78 11.79 19.75
CA SER A 455 -14.18 11.36 19.65
C SER A 455 -14.23 9.85 19.37
N SER A 456 -15.02 9.13 20.16
CA SER A 456 -15.17 7.67 20.19
C SER A 456 -15.67 6.99 18.91
N VAL A 457 -15.94 7.74 17.83
CA VAL A 457 -16.49 7.24 16.56
C VAL A 457 -15.39 6.99 15.51
N SER A 458 -14.13 7.26 15.83
CA SER A 458 -12.99 6.94 14.97
C SER A 458 -11.84 6.42 15.81
N GLY A 459 -11.83 5.11 16.06
CA GLY A 459 -10.85 4.40 16.90
C GLY A 459 -9.40 4.40 16.40
N ARG A 460 -8.97 5.39 15.61
CA ARG A 460 -7.58 5.55 15.19
C ARG A 460 -7.02 6.97 15.23
N GLY A 461 -7.77 7.96 15.73
CA GLY A 461 -7.23 9.34 15.82
C GLY A 461 -6.77 9.88 14.46
N VAL A 462 -7.55 9.63 13.41
CA VAL A 462 -7.22 9.99 12.02
C VAL A 462 -7.20 11.52 11.88
N GLY A 463 -6.00 12.08 11.72
CA GLY A 463 -5.79 13.48 11.37
C GLY A 463 -5.80 13.68 9.86
N MET A 464 -5.62 14.94 9.45
CA MET A 464 -5.44 15.31 8.05
C MET A 464 -4.05 14.89 7.52
N ASP A 465 -3.14 14.46 8.39
CA ASP A 465 -1.87 13.81 8.06
C ASP A 465 -2.08 12.52 7.24
N VAL A 466 -3.06 11.69 7.60
CA VAL A 466 -3.38 10.46 6.85
C VAL A 466 -3.80 10.77 5.40
N VAL A 467 -4.53 11.86 5.18
CA VAL A 467 -4.92 12.32 3.85
C VAL A 467 -3.68 12.73 3.05
N LYS A 468 -2.77 13.50 3.65
CA LYS A 468 -1.53 13.89 3.01
C LYS A 468 -0.68 12.67 2.65
N THR A 469 -0.50 11.73 3.57
CA THR A 469 0.27 10.51 3.32
C THR A 469 -0.36 9.67 2.21
N ALA A 470 -1.69 9.54 2.15
CA ALA A 470 -2.37 8.83 1.07
C ALA A 470 -2.15 9.50 -0.30
N VAL A 471 -2.23 10.83 -0.36
CA VAL A 471 -1.96 11.59 -1.59
C VAL A 471 -0.48 11.48 -2.00
N GLU A 472 0.46 11.61 -1.06
CA GLU A 472 1.90 11.51 -1.29
C GLU A 472 2.34 10.09 -1.67
N LYS A 473 1.66 9.06 -1.18
CA LYS A 473 1.87 7.66 -1.61
C LYS A 473 1.68 7.49 -3.12
N HIS A 474 0.75 8.26 -3.69
CA HIS A 474 0.50 8.33 -5.12
C HIS A 474 1.24 9.50 -5.80
N ARG A 475 2.25 10.06 -5.11
CA ARG A 475 3.07 11.21 -5.55
C ARG A 475 2.24 12.42 -5.95
N GLY A 476 1.05 12.52 -5.39
CA GLY A 476 0.24 13.70 -5.50
C GLY A 476 0.73 14.78 -4.56
N THR A 477 0.18 15.97 -4.74
CA THR A 477 0.34 17.08 -3.81
C THR A 477 -1.03 17.56 -3.38
N ILE A 478 -1.17 17.91 -2.10
CA ILE A 478 -2.39 18.52 -1.56
C ILE A 478 -2.08 19.93 -1.07
N ARG A 479 -2.97 20.87 -1.35
CA ARG A 479 -2.89 22.26 -0.87
C ARG A 479 -4.22 22.70 -0.27
N ILE A 480 -4.13 23.52 0.76
CA ILE A 480 -5.28 24.16 1.40
C ILE A 480 -5.29 25.65 1.07
N GLU A 481 -6.40 26.15 0.57
CA GLU A 481 -6.73 27.57 0.46
C GLU A 481 -7.97 27.83 1.32
N SER A 482 -7.90 28.74 2.28
CA SER A 482 -9.04 29.03 3.16
C SER A 482 -9.13 30.51 3.46
N THR A 483 -10.34 31.02 3.60
CA THR A 483 -10.58 32.40 4.03
C THR A 483 -11.72 32.41 5.03
N ILE A 484 -11.50 33.08 6.17
CA ILE A 484 -12.51 33.22 7.22
C ILE A 484 -13.79 33.82 6.62
N GLY A 485 -14.91 33.17 6.89
CA GLY A 485 -16.23 33.56 6.40
C GLY A 485 -16.53 33.20 4.94
N LYS A 486 -15.56 32.70 4.15
CA LYS A 486 -15.81 32.25 2.75
C LYS A 486 -15.76 30.73 2.59
N GLY A 487 -15.09 30.04 3.50
CA GLY A 487 -14.97 28.59 3.47
C GLY A 487 -13.55 28.10 3.17
N THR A 488 -13.43 26.82 2.85
CA THR A 488 -12.14 26.13 2.65
C THR A 488 -12.14 25.36 1.35
N LYS A 489 -11.03 25.41 0.62
CA LYS A 489 -10.76 24.62 -0.57
C LYS A 489 -9.53 23.75 -0.34
N PHE A 490 -9.66 22.47 -0.67
CA PHE A 490 -8.58 21.51 -0.76
C PHE A 490 -8.36 21.18 -2.24
N SER A 491 -7.14 21.35 -2.73
CA SER A 491 -6.76 21.03 -4.10
C SER A 491 -5.74 19.89 -4.08
N ILE A 492 -6.12 18.74 -4.64
CA ILE A 492 -5.31 17.53 -4.75
C ILE A 492 -4.89 17.38 -6.22
N ARG A 493 -3.58 17.39 -6.47
CA ARG A 493 -2.99 17.14 -7.78
C ARG A 493 -2.36 15.77 -7.81
N LEU A 494 -2.78 14.91 -8.74
CA LEU A 494 -2.28 13.54 -8.89
C LEU A 494 -1.70 13.35 -10.30
N PRO A 495 -0.50 12.80 -10.47
CA PRO A 495 0.04 12.48 -11.79
C PRO A 495 -0.71 11.30 -12.43
N ILE A 496 -0.84 11.30 -13.77
CA ILE A 496 -1.51 10.23 -14.54
C ILE A 496 -0.52 9.12 -14.96
N GLU A 497 0.78 9.43 -14.95
CA GLU A 497 1.82 8.54 -15.47
C GLU A 497 2.28 7.51 -14.43
N LEU A 498 2.60 6.30 -14.91
CA LEU A 498 3.46 5.38 -14.17
C LEU A 498 4.74 6.12 -13.77
N SER A 499 5.24 5.77 -12.60
CA SER A 499 6.25 6.46 -11.80
C SER A 499 7.65 6.63 -12.45
N ILE A 500 7.75 7.28 -13.62
CA ILE A 500 8.99 7.79 -14.21
C ILE A 500 9.42 9.03 -13.42
N ILE A 501 10.56 8.96 -12.76
CA ILE A 501 11.15 10.12 -12.06
C ILE A 501 12.42 10.55 -12.78
N PRO A 502 12.59 11.85 -13.08
CA PRO A 502 13.90 12.39 -13.41
C PRO A 502 14.80 12.31 -12.18
N THR A 503 15.83 11.48 -12.27
CA THR A 503 16.76 11.20 -11.17
C THR A 503 18.18 11.58 -11.55
N MET A 504 18.98 11.97 -10.56
CA MET A 504 20.42 12.07 -10.65
C MET A 504 21.03 10.75 -10.20
N LEU A 505 21.82 10.12 -11.08
CA LEU A 505 22.56 8.90 -10.81
C LEU A 505 23.86 9.26 -10.08
N VAL A 506 24.06 8.66 -8.92
CA VAL A 506 25.22 8.89 -8.06
C VAL A 506 25.81 7.56 -7.61
N ARG A 507 27.11 7.55 -7.34
CA ARG A 507 27.78 6.39 -6.73
C ARG A 507 28.09 6.70 -5.27
N CYS A 508 27.86 5.72 -4.41
CA CYS A 508 28.12 5.82 -2.99
C CYS A 508 28.64 4.47 -2.47
N ALA A 509 29.85 4.45 -1.91
CA ALA A 509 30.52 3.23 -1.46
C ALA A 509 30.53 2.13 -2.55
N GLY A 510 30.72 2.52 -3.82
CA GLY A 510 30.67 1.62 -4.97
C GLY A 510 29.27 1.21 -5.44
N ALA A 511 28.19 1.50 -4.71
CA ALA A 511 26.82 1.18 -5.08
C ALA A 511 26.16 2.30 -5.92
N PRO A 512 25.43 1.97 -7.00
CA PRO A 512 24.68 2.94 -7.78
C PRO A 512 23.37 3.31 -7.07
N LEU A 513 23.15 4.61 -6.88
CA LEU A 513 21.97 5.20 -6.26
C LEU A 513 21.34 6.24 -7.19
N ALA A 514 20.04 6.44 -7.06
CA ALA A 514 19.29 7.47 -7.77
C ALA A 514 18.66 8.45 -6.78
N LEU A 515 18.93 9.74 -6.99
CA LEU A 515 18.36 10.85 -6.20
C LEU A 515 17.30 11.57 -7.04
N PRO A 516 16.08 11.81 -6.53
CA PRO A 516 15.08 12.61 -7.25
C PRO A 516 15.61 14.02 -7.56
N MET A 517 15.56 14.43 -8.84
CA MET A 517 16.05 15.76 -9.25
C MET A 517 15.26 16.92 -8.60
N ALA A 518 14.04 16.67 -8.15
CA ALA A 518 13.17 17.69 -7.55
C ALA A 518 13.76 18.41 -6.33
N VAL A 519 14.73 17.77 -5.64
CA VAL A 519 15.41 18.34 -4.45
C VAL A 519 16.84 18.78 -4.72
N VAL A 520 17.36 18.54 -5.93
CA VAL A 520 18.73 18.88 -6.29
C VAL A 520 18.77 20.30 -6.84
N GLU A 521 19.53 21.19 -6.20
CA GLU A 521 19.73 22.55 -6.68
C GLU A 521 20.93 22.64 -7.64
N ARG A 522 22.07 22.09 -7.22
CA ARG A 522 23.31 22.06 -8.00
C ARG A 522 24.34 21.10 -7.42
N VAL A 523 25.42 20.89 -8.17
CA VAL A 523 26.55 20.03 -7.79
C VAL A 523 27.79 20.91 -7.57
N VAL A 524 28.53 20.63 -6.52
CA VAL A 524 29.78 21.31 -6.12
C VAL A 524 30.88 20.28 -5.87
N GLU A 525 32.14 20.70 -5.99
CA GLU A 525 33.29 19.89 -5.62
C GLU A 525 33.57 20.06 -4.12
N LEU A 526 33.77 18.95 -3.41
CA LEU A 526 34.06 18.97 -1.99
C LEU A 526 35.57 19.10 -1.74
N PRO A 527 36.00 19.96 -0.80
CA PRO A 527 37.40 20.02 -0.38
C PRO A 527 37.76 18.80 0.49
N GLU A 528 39.06 18.49 0.58
CA GLU A 528 39.55 17.43 1.48
C GLU A 528 39.41 17.76 2.97
N THR A 529 39.26 19.05 3.31
CA THR A 529 39.12 19.54 4.68
C THR A 529 37.94 20.48 4.77
N PHE A 530 37.11 20.29 5.80
CA PHE A 530 35.92 21.10 6.05
C PHE A 530 36.14 22.04 7.24
N ASP A 531 35.44 23.17 7.22
CA ASP A 531 35.27 23.97 8.43
C ASP A 531 34.32 23.23 9.36
N GLU A 532 34.57 23.21 10.67
CA GLU A 532 33.66 22.61 11.64
C GLU A 532 32.90 23.67 12.43
N VAL A 533 31.58 23.53 12.53
CA VAL A 533 30.74 24.37 13.40
C VAL A 533 29.92 23.45 14.29
N GLY A 534 30.15 23.51 15.59
CA GLY A 534 29.44 22.65 16.56
C GLY A 534 29.72 21.16 16.40
N GLY A 535 30.88 20.79 15.82
CA GLY A 535 31.27 19.39 15.57
C GLY A 535 30.70 18.78 14.29
N ALA A 536 29.98 19.56 13.48
CA ALA A 536 29.51 19.14 12.15
C ALA A 536 30.36 19.80 11.05
N PRO A 537 30.72 19.07 9.98
CA PRO A 537 31.44 19.63 8.84
C PRO A 537 30.52 20.59 8.05
N VAL A 538 31.09 21.72 7.65
CA VAL A 538 30.40 22.82 6.97
C VAL A 538 31.24 23.27 5.78
N LEU A 539 30.56 23.54 4.66
CA LEU A 539 31.17 24.15 3.48
C LEU A 539 30.50 25.49 3.20
N ARG A 540 31.32 26.53 2.95
CA ARG A 540 30.83 27.83 2.52
C ARG A 540 30.53 27.80 1.03
N ASP A 541 29.25 27.72 0.70
CA ASP A 541 28.77 27.75 -0.67
C ASP A 541 28.06 29.09 -0.92
N GLN A 542 28.52 29.82 -1.95
CA GLN A 542 28.09 31.20 -2.26
C GLN A 542 28.10 32.16 -1.05
N GLY A 543 29.06 31.98 -0.14
CA GLY A 543 29.20 32.79 1.08
C GLY A 543 28.27 32.40 2.23
N ARG A 544 27.40 31.39 2.06
CA ARG A 544 26.56 30.82 3.13
C ARG A 544 27.19 29.52 3.65
N PRO A 545 27.35 29.35 4.97
CA PRO A 545 27.78 28.08 5.55
C PRO A 545 26.65 27.06 5.46
N LEU A 546 26.85 25.97 4.73
CA LEU A 546 25.92 24.84 4.63
C LEU A 546 26.52 23.60 5.30
N PRO A 547 25.74 22.87 6.12
CA PRO A 547 26.21 21.61 6.70
C PRO A 547 26.41 20.57 5.60
N VAL A 548 27.44 19.75 5.75
CA VAL A 548 27.80 18.67 4.81
C VAL A 548 27.48 17.33 5.46
N ASN A 549 26.63 16.54 4.83
CA ASN A 549 26.26 15.20 5.29
C ASN A 549 26.82 14.16 4.31
N SER A 550 27.47 13.12 4.82
CA SER A 550 27.92 11.98 4.00
C SER A 550 26.73 11.08 3.66
N LEU A 551 26.45 10.84 2.36
CA LEU A 551 25.39 9.90 1.97
C LEU A 551 25.73 8.49 2.43
N ALA A 552 27.01 8.10 2.39
CA ALA A 552 27.45 6.79 2.87
C ALA A 552 27.15 6.63 4.36
N GLY A 553 27.59 7.60 5.18
CA GLY A 553 27.39 7.57 6.63
C GLY A 553 25.92 7.60 7.03
N VAL A 554 25.10 8.34 6.29
CA VAL A 554 23.65 8.41 6.45
C VAL A 554 22.97 7.06 6.16
N LEU A 555 23.41 6.36 5.12
CA LEU A 555 22.87 5.05 4.75
C LEU A 555 23.48 3.89 5.56
N GLY A 556 24.34 4.19 6.54
CA GLY A 556 24.99 3.19 7.40
C GLY A 556 26.24 2.53 6.81
N TYR A 557 26.75 3.03 5.69
CA TYR A 557 28.05 2.63 5.13
C TYR A 557 29.20 3.38 5.80
N GLU A 558 30.42 2.84 5.70
CA GLU A 558 31.61 3.58 6.08
C GLU A 558 31.79 4.79 5.14
N PRO A 559 31.98 6.00 5.68
CA PRO A 559 32.25 7.19 4.87
C PRO A 559 33.46 6.96 3.97
N GLY A 560 33.23 7.08 2.66
CA GLY A 560 34.25 6.85 1.64
C GLY A 560 34.94 8.14 1.17
N ASN A 561 35.55 8.06 0.00
CA ASN A 561 36.17 9.18 -0.69
C ASN A 561 35.10 10.04 -1.39
N GLU A 562 34.35 10.81 -0.60
CA GLU A 562 33.30 11.70 -1.08
C GLU A 562 33.91 12.99 -1.64
N ARG A 563 33.99 13.08 -2.97
CA ARG A 563 34.60 14.23 -3.67
C ARG A 563 33.59 15.21 -4.23
N VAL A 564 32.32 14.79 -4.32
CA VAL A 564 31.26 15.56 -4.96
C VAL A 564 30.16 15.85 -3.94
N GLY A 565 29.73 17.11 -3.89
CA GLY A 565 28.67 17.59 -3.00
C GLY A 565 27.45 17.96 -3.80
N ILE A 566 26.28 17.51 -3.38
CA ILE A 566 24.99 17.85 -4.00
C ILE A 566 24.28 18.82 -3.07
N VAL A 567 24.06 20.05 -3.54
CA VAL A 567 23.34 21.08 -2.78
C VAL A 567 21.84 20.77 -2.88
N MET A 568 21.21 20.56 -1.74
CA MET A 568 19.80 20.16 -1.63
C MET A 568 18.93 21.38 -1.32
N ALA A 569 17.93 21.64 -2.18
CA ALA A 569 16.96 22.74 -2.02
C ALA A 569 15.79 22.28 -1.14
N VAL A 570 15.98 22.35 0.17
CA VAL A 570 15.00 21.88 1.14
C VAL A 570 14.81 22.92 2.24
N PRO A 571 13.75 22.83 3.08
CA PRO A 571 13.40 23.89 4.04
C PRO A 571 14.61 24.37 4.86
N HIS A 572 15.56 23.46 5.09
CA HIS A 572 16.92 23.77 5.51
C HIS A 572 17.92 23.24 4.46
N PRO A 573 18.62 24.11 3.72
CA PRO A 573 19.57 23.68 2.70
C PRO A 573 20.81 23.04 3.33
N TYR A 574 21.29 21.96 2.72
CA TYR A 574 22.49 21.24 3.12
C TYR A 574 23.20 20.66 1.89
N ILE A 575 24.41 20.17 2.08
CA ILE A 575 25.20 19.53 1.04
C ILE A 575 25.28 18.04 1.36
N LEU A 576 24.96 17.20 0.37
CA LEU A 576 25.06 15.75 0.46
C LEU A 576 26.33 15.28 -0.26
N GLY A 577 27.28 14.74 0.47
CA GLY A 577 28.52 14.17 -0.05
C GLY A 577 28.31 12.81 -0.70
N VAL A 578 28.82 12.66 -1.91
CA VAL A 578 28.78 11.43 -2.71
C VAL A 578 30.15 11.17 -3.36
N GLU A 579 30.40 9.93 -3.75
CA GLU A 579 31.66 9.52 -4.39
C GLU A 579 31.79 10.16 -5.79
N SER A 580 30.74 10.01 -6.60
CA SER A 580 30.67 10.59 -7.94
C SER A 580 29.22 10.77 -8.40
N VAL A 581 29.03 11.66 -9.38
CA VAL A 581 27.77 11.84 -10.10
C VAL A 581 27.97 11.29 -11.51
N GLU A 582 27.18 10.28 -11.88
CA GLU A 582 27.30 9.60 -13.17
C GLU A 582 26.46 10.30 -14.26
N GLY A 583 25.38 10.99 -13.87
CA GLY A 583 24.54 11.75 -14.79
C GLY A 583 23.09 11.88 -14.32
N THR A 584 22.18 12.10 -15.26
CA THR A 584 20.73 12.16 -15.01
C THR A 584 19.99 11.16 -15.88
N ALA A 585 18.98 10.49 -15.33
CA ALA A 585 18.18 9.51 -16.05
C ALA A 585 16.72 9.53 -15.58
N ASP A 586 15.80 9.31 -16.51
CA ASP A 586 14.38 9.10 -16.25
C ASP A 586 14.15 7.62 -15.91
N LEU A 587 13.86 7.34 -14.64
CA LEU A 587 13.78 5.98 -14.10
C LEU A 587 12.36 5.61 -13.68
N VAL A 588 11.89 4.44 -14.13
CA VAL A 588 10.66 3.82 -13.61
C VAL A 588 10.98 3.17 -12.26
N ILE A 589 10.37 3.67 -11.20
CA ILE A 589 10.58 3.13 -9.84
C ILE A 589 9.60 2.00 -9.54
N LYS A 590 10.13 0.85 -9.15
CA LYS A 590 9.38 -0.26 -8.54
C LYS A 590 9.53 -0.17 -7.01
N PRO A 591 8.43 -0.05 -6.24
CA PRO A 591 8.51 0.02 -4.79
C PRO A 591 9.05 -1.30 -4.21
N LEU A 592 9.78 -1.22 -3.10
CA LEU A 592 10.21 -2.40 -2.34
C LEU A 592 9.03 -2.89 -1.48
N THR A 593 8.48 -4.05 -1.81
CA THR A 593 7.33 -4.63 -1.10
C THR A 593 7.72 -5.66 -0.04
N ALA A 594 8.88 -6.30 -0.19
CA ALA A 594 9.34 -7.37 0.71
C ALA A 594 10.29 -6.90 1.81
N ILE A 595 10.95 -5.75 1.62
CA ILE A 595 12.00 -5.24 2.52
C ILE A 595 11.77 -3.75 2.70
N HIS A 596 11.69 -3.30 3.95
CA HIS A 596 11.69 -1.89 4.29
C HIS A 596 13.10 -1.48 4.73
N THR A 597 13.63 -0.42 4.13
CA THR A 597 14.94 0.13 4.46
C THR A 597 14.81 1.64 4.61
N ALA A 598 15.30 2.18 5.73
CA ALA A 598 15.31 3.61 5.96
C ALA A 598 16.01 4.34 4.79
N GLY A 599 15.40 5.42 4.32
CA GLY A 599 15.95 6.24 3.24
C GLY A 599 15.82 5.69 1.82
N ILE A 600 15.39 4.44 1.60
CA ILE A 600 15.18 3.86 0.26
C ILE A 600 13.69 3.68 -0.01
N THR A 601 13.21 4.20 -1.14
CA THR A 601 11.78 4.11 -1.52
C THR A 601 11.49 3.02 -2.54
N GLY A 602 12.50 2.58 -3.29
CA GLY A 602 12.29 1.62 -4.35
C GLY A 602 13.57 1.28 -5.09
N THR A 603 13.40 0.49 -6.14
CA THR A 603 14.44 0.11 -7.07
C THR A 603 14.08 0.57 -8.47
N ALA A 604 15.08 0.81 -9.28
CA ALA A 604 14.94 1.06 -10.70
C ALA A 604 16.07 0.32 -11.43
N ARG A 605 16.02 0.32 -12.76
CA ARG A 605 17.09 -0.23 -13.58
C ARG A 605 17.61 0.86 -14.53
N SER A 606 18.93 1.02 -14.59
CA SER A 606 19.58 2.11 -15.34
C SER A 606 19.52 1.88 -16.85
N ALA A 607 20.04 2.86 -17.61
CA ALA A 607 20.22 2.76 -19.05
C ALA A 607 21.14 1.57 -19.45
N GLU A 608 22.07 1.23 -18.56
CA GLU A 608 23.06 0.17 -18.70
C GLU A 608 22.56 -1.19 -18.19
N GLY A 609 21.34 -1.24 -17.63
CA GLY A 609 20.75 -2.46 -17.11
C GLY A 609 21.14 -2.81 -15.67
N GLU A 610 21.95 -1.99 -15.01
CA GLU A 610 22.27 -2.13 -13.59
C GLU A 610 21.06 -1.83 -12.70
N LEU A 611 20.95 -2.51 -11.57
CA LEU A 611 19.93 -2.22 -10.56
C LEU A 611 20.38 -1.02 -9.74
N VAL A 612 19.52 -0.01 -9.62
CA VAL A 612 19.78 1.24 -8.90
C VAL A 612 18.77 1.38 -7.77
N LEU A 613 19.24 1.70 -6.56
CA LEU A 613 18.34 1.98 -5.44
C LEU A 613 17.92 3.45 -5.48
N VAL A 614 16.64 3.72 -5.28
CA VAL A 614 16.11 5.09 -5.32
C VAL A 614 15.94 5.61 -3.90
N VAL A 615 16.67 6.69 -3.60
CA VAL A 615 16.61 7.35 -2.30
C VAL A 615 15.29 8.11 -2.17
N GLY A 616 14.65 7.99 -1.02
CA GLY A 616 13.35 8.56 -0.77
C GLY A 616 13.34 10.08 -0.71
N LEU A 617 12.31 10.68 -1.32
CA LEU A 617 12.13 12.13 -1.28
C LEU A 617 12.00 12.64 0.16
N SER A 618 11.13 12.03 0.98
CA SER A 618 10.96 12.40 2.39
C SER A 618 12.27 12.37 3.18
N PHE A 619 13.06 11.32 2.99
CA PHE A 619 14.36 11.17 3.64
C PHE A 619 15.35 12.29 3.28
N LEU A 620 15.37 12.70 2.00
CA LEU A 620 16.17 13.83 1.54
C LEU A 620 15.61 15.16 2.06
N LEU A 621 14.28 15.29 2.19
CA LEU A 621 13.63 16.48 2.73
C LEU A 621 13.93 16.71 4.22
N ASP A 622 14.03 15.62 5.00
CA ASP A 622 14.30 15.66 6.43
C ASP A 622 15.79 15.88 6.76
N GLY A 623 16.63 16.10 5.74
CA GLY A 623 18.06 16.32 5.90
C GLY A 623 18.82 15.05 6.23
N CYS A 624 18.34 13.88 5.80
CA CYS A 624 18.98 12.59 6.02
C CYS A 624 19.16 12.23 7.51
N ARG A 625 18.23 12.69 8.35
CA ARG A 625 18.24 12.39 9.80
C ARG A 625 17.54 11.06 10.05
N ASP A 626 18.29 10.08 10.54
CA ASP A 626 17.70 8.85 11.09
C ASP A 626 16.88 9.18 12.35
N LEU A 627 15.56 8.99 12.28
CA LEU A 627 14.69 9.02 13.46
C LEU A 627 15.07 7.92 14.48
N GLU A 628 15.77 6.87 14.07
CA GLU A 628 16.09 5.72 14.94
C GLU A 628 17.39 5.88 15.76
N ARG A 629 18.31 6.78 15.40
CA ARG A 629 19.55 6.97 16.18
C ARG A 629 19.42 7.89 17.40
N THR A 630 18.29 8.56 17.58
CA THR A 630 18.06 9.44 18.75
C THR A 630 17.56 8.69 20.00
N ALA A 631 17.34 7.38 19.94
CA ALA A 631 16.84 6.59 21.08
C ALA A 631 17.95 5.98 21.96
N VAL A 632 19.23 6.12 21.60
CA VAL A 632 20.36 5.64 22.42
C VAL A 632 21.49 6.68 22.41
N ALA A 633 21.31 7.74 23.18
CA ALA A 633 22.40 8.55 23.74
C ALA A 633 21.96 9.16 25.07
#